data_AF-A0A1Z1MNC2-F1
#
_entry.id   AF-A0A1Z1MNC2-F1
#
_cell.length_a   1.000
_cell.length_b   1.000
_cell.length_c   1.000
_cell.angle_alpha   90.00
_cell.angle_beta   90.00
_cell.angle_gamma   90.00
#
_symmetry.space_group_name_H-M   'P 1'
#
loop_
_entity.id
_entity.type
_entity.pdbx_description
1 polymer ?
#
loop_
_entity_poly.entity_id
_entity_poly.type
_entity_poly.pdbx_seq_one_letter_code
_entity_poly.pdbx_strand_id
1 'polypeptide(L)'
;MAVSNFILFYTILHKYRTHNHALVSTIHQQQRNLNGITPLIYLNSNNLIANSQLLREKFILKQSDTKFIYRNFWQKMINQYWQETLFISSVDPLSDIYVDKLKSKGLSIYKGNDYKNFLLRFSKDLFDGTISLSMSTISNRNINLLSEQNNTFIQYKWLKLIGFNFKNRKENIFNKKNSMFPQTKKISLPLFILSNQNNQVILSESYNYLFMNSFISKIFHKLKNQANRYLYTGLIFVNPQDAIEYKNHIKNQYCKSTRSNQLKITTTDLSLYYKLLYLSNNYIDFRLMPDLREITNLVINYRKLKHISFDINQKYGPNYFQGQPIYLIKPILAKNKKTNEIEQINYFYSPHSSSNQSDMKYKVIFLNYQTALNSWKKFRQIYKDYKLPPKPQLHVSNLEAFIHTTYYQKNYNRVIFFPSMHTHNLLKKSIQFDMKYKISSKQIILDQYFHIKTLAHRIFWSLTSRHPIQW
;
A
#
# COMPACT_ATOMS: atom_id res chain seq x y z
N MET A 1 -4.40 23.28 30.78
CA MET A 1 -3.06 22.68 30.56
C MET A 1 -2.87 22.04 29.17
N ALA A 2 -3.86 21.36 28.56
CA ALA A 2 -3.68 20.76 27.23
C ALA A 2 -3.52 21.77 26.07
N VAL A 3 -4.21 22.91 26.14
CA VAL A 3 -4.15 23.97 25.12
C VAL A 3 -2.80 24.69 25.12
N SER A 4 -2.18 24.90 26.28
CA SER A 4 -0.84 25.53 26.35
C SER A 4 0.24 24.63 25.76
N ASN A 5 0.12 23.31 25.92
CA ASN A 5 1.03 22.35 25.32
C ASN A 5 0.90 22.29 23.79
N PHE A 6 -0.30 22.52 23.24
CA PHE A 6 -0.52 22.58 21.80
C PHE A 6 0.01 23.87 21.16
N ILE A 7 -0.16 25.01 21.83
CA ILE A 7 0.42 26.29 21.41
C ILE A 7 1.95 26.22 21.48
N LEU A 8 2.50 25.59 22.53
CA LEU A 8 3.93 25.33 22.65
C LEU A 8 4.44 24.41 21.53
N PHE A 9 3.73 23.34 21.19
CA PHE A 9 4.12 22.44 20.11
C PHE A 9 4.04 23.12 18.74
N TYR A 10 2.98 23.91 18.48
CA TYR A 10 2.82 24.68 17.26
C TYR A 10 3.92 25.74 17.10
N THR A 11 4.22 26.49 18.17
CA THR A 11 5.28 27.51 18.16
C THR A 11 6.67 26.89 17.98
N ILE A 12 6.94 25.72 18.57
CA ILE A 12 8.19 24.96 18.34
C ILE A 12 8.28 24.48 16.90
N LEU A 13 7.21 23.88 16.35
CA LEU A 13 7.19 23.38 14.98
C LEU A 13 7.32 24.51 13.95
N HIS A 14 6.71 25.67 14.24
CA HIS A 14 6.82 26.88 13.45
C HIS A 14 8.23 27.45 13.48
N LYS A 15 8.83 27.61 14.67
CA LYS A 15 10.22 28.09 14.83
C LYS A 15 11.24 27.14 14.16
N TYR A 16 11.04 25.84 14.29
CA TYR A 16 11.86 24.82 13.61
C TYR A 16 11.76 24.93 12.09
N ARG A 17 10.55 25.15 11.54
CA ARG A 17 10.36 25.38 10.09
C ARG A 17 11.01 26.65 9.60
N THR A 18 10.89 27.76 10.34
CA THR A 18 11.52 29.04 9.95
C THR A 18 13.05 28.99 10.02
N HIS A 19 13.62 28.29 11.01
CA HIS A 19 15.08 28.11 11.09
C HIS A 19 15.63 27.11 10.06
N ASN A 20 14.90 26.03 9.76
CA ASN A 20 15.32 25.11 8.71
C ASN A 20 15.18 25.71 7.30
N HIS A 21 14.24 26.62 7.05
CA HIS A 21 14.19 27.32 5.76
C HIS A 21 15.42 28.22 5.56
N ALA A 22 15.89 28.89 6.62
CA ALA A 22 17.12 29.67 6.59
C ALA A 22 18.34 28.77 6.34
N LEU A 23 18.47 27.64 7.07
CA LEU A 23 19.57 26.67 6.90
C LEU A 23 19.57 26.00 5.51
N VAL A 24 18.41 25.63 4.99
CA VAL A 24 18.28 25.02 3.65
C VAL A 24 18.59 26.05 2.56
N SER A 25 18.26 27.34 2.76
CA SER A 25 18.63 28.40 1.83
C SER A 25 20.14 28.69 1.81
N THR A 26 20.81 28.65 2.97
CA THR A 26 22.26 28.80 3.07
C THR A 26 23.01 27.58 2.53
N ILE A 27 22.49 26.37 2.74
CA ILE A 27 23.07 25.13 2.18
C ILE A 27 22.90 25.09 0.66
N HIS A 28 21.78 25.56 0.11
CA HIS A 28 21.60 25.66 -1.34
C HIS A 28 22.44 26.75 -2.00
N GLN A 29 22.75 27.85 -1.29
CA GLN A 29 23.72 28.85 -1.76
C GLN A 29 25.16 28.31 -1.73
N GLN A 30 25.53 27.52 -0.71
CA GLN A 30 26.86 26.89 -0.66
C GLN A 30 27.03 25.72 -1.65
N GLN A 31 25.97 24.96 -1.93
CA GLN A 31 26.00 23.87 -2.93
C GLN A 31 26.14 24.35 -4.38
N ARG A 32 25.73 25.58 -4.70
CA ARG A 32 25.94 26.15 -6.05
C ARG A 32 27.40 26.52 -6.33
N ASN A 33 28.23 26.68 -5.29
CA ASN A 33 29.65 27.03 -5.42
C ASN A 33 30.59 25.82 -5.39
N LEU A 34 30.08 24.60 -5.22
CA LEU A 34 30.87 23.35 -5.18
C LEU A 34 30.24 22.31 -6.12
N ASN A 35 30.13 22.65 -7.40
CA ASN A 35 29.76 21.71 -8.45
C ASN A 35 31.00 20.93 -8.90
N GLY A 36 31.27 19.83 -8.21
CA GLY A 36 32.29 18.88 -8.60
C GLY A 36 32.84 18.13 -7.41
N ILE A 37 32.03 17.26 -6.80
CA ILE A 37 32.39 16.02 -6.10
C ILE A 37 31.06 15.42 -5.57
N THR A 38 31.00 14.08 -5.62
CA THR A 38 29.90 13.13 -5.37
C THR A 38 28.87 13.46 -4.27
N PRO A 39 27.62 12.95 -4.39
CA PRO A 39 26.57 13.21 -3.41
C PRO A 39 26.89 12.51 -2.08
N LEU A 40 27.09 13.31 -1.04
CA LEU A 40 27.15 12.85 0.36
C LEU A 40 25.86 12.13 0.71
N ILE A 41 25.93 10.80 0.69
CA ILE A 41 24.97 9.89 1.31
C ILE A 41 24.95 10.27 2.78
N TYR A 42 23.80 10.72 3.27
CA TYR A 42 23.53 10.97 4.67
C TYR A 42 23.55 9.63 5.42
N LEU A 43 24.75 9.15 5.76
CA LEU A 43 24.96 8.00 6.62
C LEU A 43 24.67 8.45 8.05
N ASN A 44 23.42 8.29 8.44
CA ASN A 44 23.02 8.22 9.84
C ASN A 44 23.50 6.87 10.39
N SER A 45 24.82 6.73 10.56
CA SER A 45 25.45 5.49 11.04
C SER A 45 25.85 5.65 12.49
N ASN A 46 25.10 4.98 13.37
CA ASN A 46 25.45 4.75 14.78
C ASN A 46 26.60 3.72 14.85
N ASN A 47 27.75 4.02 14.27
CA ASN A 47 28.86 3.08 14.15
C ASN A 47 29.93 3.36 15.22
N LEU A 48 30.29 2.33 15.99
CA LEU A 48 31.41 2.38 16.94
C LEU A 48 32.75 2.20 16.21
N ILE A 49 33.70 3.12 16.43
CA ILE A 49 35.10 3.01 15.95
C ILE A 49 36.00 3.23 17.17
N ALA A 50 36.88 2.28 17.47
CA ALA A 50 37.87 2.39 18.55
C ALA A 50 39.26 2.54 17.94
N ASN A 51 40.05 3.50 18.41
CA ASN A 51 41.44 3.68 18.00
C ASN A 51 42.31 3.95 19.23
N SER A 52 43.51 3.38 19.27
CA SER A 52 44.41 3.38 20.42
C SER A 52 45.81 3.88 20.07
N GLN A 53 46.42 4.63 21.02
CA GLN A 53 47.81 5.13 21.08
C GLN A 53 48.08 6.38 20.20
N LEU A 54 48.80 7.43 20.62
CA LEU A 54 49.96 7.52 21.52
C LEU A 54 50.17 9.01 21.92
N LEU A 55 50.92 9.26 23.00
CA LEU A 55 51.62 10.51 23.42
C LEU A 55 51.06 11.27 24.64
N ARG A 56 51.89 11.28 25.69
CA ARG A 56 51.57 11.57 27.09
C ARG A 56 52.16 12.88 27.62
N GLU A 57 52.70 13.77 26.78
CA GLU A 57 53.65 14.78 27.31
C GLU A 57 53.36 16.27 27.01
N LYS A 58 52.23 16.65 26.38
CA LYS A 58 51.99 18.08 26.01
C LYS A 58 50.83 18.81 26.69
N PHE A 59 50.10 18.21 27.63
CA PHE A 59 48.83 18.78 28.14
C PHE A 59 48.88 19.52 29.47
N ILE A 60 50.03 19.67 30.14
CA ILE A 60 50.06 20.28 31.49
C ILE A 60 49.91 21.83 31.46
N LEU A 61 50.03 22.52 30.32
CA LEU A 61 50.19 23.99 30.31
C LEU A 61 49.05 24.85 29.74
N LYS A 62 47.85 24.32 29.46
CA LYS A 62 46.71 25.16 29.07
C LYS A 62 45.44 24.81 29.84
N GLN A 63 45.44 25.20 31.11
CA GLN A 63 44.26 25.13 31.96
C GLN A 63 43.85 26.53 32.41
N SER A 64 42.98 27.16 31.61
CA SER A 64 42.02 28.17 32.08
C SER A 64 40.97 28.39 30.99
N ASP A 65 39.70 28.41 31.41
CA ASP A 65 38.51 28.84 30.67
C ASP A 65 37.93 27.92 29.59
N THR A 66 37.61 26.67 29.94
CA THR A 66 36.54 25.96 29.21
C THR A 66 35.18 26.24 29.86
N LYS A 67 34.36 27.07 29.21
CA LYS A 67 32.95 27.29 29.57
C LYS A 67 32.21 25.95 29.58
N PHE A 68 31.81 25.49 30.76
CA PHE A 68 31.09 24.22 30.93
C PHE A 68 29.71 24.26 30.25
N ILE A 69 29.29 23.10 29.74
CA ILE A 69 28.02 22.89 29.03
C ILE A 69 26.83 23.08 30.01
N TYR A 70 26.13 24.21 29.90
CA TYR A 70 24.83 24.40 30.55
C TYR A 70 23.74 23.67 29.76
N ARG A 71 22.97 22.79 30.43
CA ARG A 71 21.85 22.10 29.79
C ARG A 71 20.56 22.90 29.93
N ASN A 72 20.02 23.38 28.81
CA ASN A 72 18.70 23.99 28.82
C ASN A 72 17.60 22.94 29.11
N PHE A 73 16.42 23.40 29.53
CA PHE A 73 15.28 22.53 29.86
C PHE A 73 14.97 21.50 28.77
N TRP A 74 15.06 21.89 27.51
CA TRP A 74 14.83 21.02 26.35
C TRP A 74 15.87 19.92 26.22
N GLN A 75 17.15 20.21 26.44
CA GLN A 75 18.20 19.20 26.48
C GLN A 75 17.97 18.22 27.63
N LYS A 76 17.45 18.67 28.78
CA LYS A 76 17.05 17.75 29.87
C LYS A 76 15.91 16.83 29.42
N MET A 77 14.84 17.36 28.82
CA MET A 77 13.72 16.58 28.31
C MET A 77 14.13 15.58 27.23
N ILE A 78 14.92 16.03 26.25
CA ILE A 78 15.42 15.17 25.16
C ILE A 78 16.32 14.07 25.73
N ASN A 79 17.26 14.39 26.61
CA ASN A 79 18.15 13.39 27.20
C ASN A 79 17.44 12.47 28.19
N GLN A 80 16.32 12.90 28.79
CA GLN A 80 15.56 12.07 29.71
C GLN A 80 14.69 11.06 28.96
N TYR A 81 13.99 11.49 27.92
CA TYR A 81 12.95 10.68 27.27
C TYR A 81 13.32 10.17 25.87
N TRP A 82 14.16 10.89 25.13
CA TRP A 82 14.35 10.64 23.69
C TRP A 82 15.75 10.16 23.33
N GLN A 83 16.80 10.54 24.07
CA GLN A 83 18.18 10.30 23.66
C GLN A 83 19.07 9.91 24.85
N GLU A 84 19.96 8.93 24.67
CA GLU A 84 21.10 8.67 25.55
C GLU A 84 22.39 9.08 24.86
N THR A 85 23.36 9.51 25.66
CA THR A 85 24.70 9.86 25.17
C THR A 85 25.73 9.20 26.07
N LEU A 86 26.54 8.31 25.50
CA LEU A 86 27.64 7.64 26.18
C LEU A 86 28.95 8.29 25.77
N PHE A 87 29.78 8.63 26.76
CA PHE A 87 31.15 9.08 26.54
C PHE A 87 32.08 7.99 27.06
N ILE A 88 32.97 7.51 26.20
CA ILE A 88 33.99 6.52 26.54
C ILE A 88 35.34 7.20 26.39
N SER A 89 36.07 7.43 27.48
CA SER A 89 37.40 8.04 27.47
C SER A 89 38.41 7.13 28.18
N SER A 90 39.69 7.31 27.87
CA SER A 90 40.76 6.73 28.70
C SER A 90 40.76 7.40 30.08
N VAL A 91 41.12 6.64 31.12
CA VAL A 91 41.24 7.15 32.48
C VAL A 91 42.40 8.14 32.54
N ASP A 92 42.07 9.39 32.86
CA ASP A 92 43.00 10.52 33.05
C ASP A 92 42.56 11.27 34.33
N PRO A 93 43.46 11.70 35.22
CA PRO A 93 43.09 12.56 36.36
C PRO A 93 42.21 13.77 35.99
N LEU A 94 42.32 14.32 34.77
CA LEU A 94 41.39 15.36 34.29
C LEU A 94 39.98 14.84 34.04
N SER A 95 39.85 13.59 33.59
CA SER A 95 38.57 12.91 33.41
C SER A 95 37.91 12.60 34.76
N ASP A 96 38.68 12.26 35.79
CA ASP A 96 38.16 12.03 37.14
C ASP A 96 37.61 13.33 37.75
N ILE A 97 38.34 14.44 37.62
CA ILE A 97 37.88 15.78 38.03
C ILE A 97 36.58 16.16 37.29
N TYR A 98 36.49 15.83 35.99
CA TYR A 98 35.29 16.09 35.20
C TYR A 98 34.12 15.20 35.63
N VAL A 99 34.34 13.91 35.86
CA VAL A 99 33.35 12.93 36.33
C VAL A 99 32.83 13.33 37.71
N ASP A 100 33.71 13.74 38.63
CA ASP A 100 33.30 14.17 39.97
C ASP A 100 32.55 15.50 39.96
N LYS A 101 32.90 16.41 39.03
CA LYS A 101 32.10 17.62 38.76
C LYS A 101 30.74 17.30 38.13
N LEU A 102 30.63 16.26 37.31
CA LEU A 102 29.34 15.79 36.77
C LEU A 102 28.48 15.14 37.87
N LYS A 103 29.10 14.38 38.79
CA LYS A 103 28.44 13.79 39.95
C LYS A 103 27.91 14.85 40.90
N SER A 104 28.71 15.87 41.21
CA SER A 104 28.32 16.95 42.12
C SER A 104 27.20 17.82 41.55
N LYS A 105 27.15 18.01 40.21
CA LYS A 105 26.07 18.72 39.52
C LYS A 105 24.83 17.87 39.23
N GLY A 106 24.79 16.61 39.66
CA GLY A 106 23.67 15.69 39.41
C GLY A 106 23.47 15.33 37.93
N LEU A 107 24.51 15.46 37.11
CA LEU A 107 24.48 15.23 35.67
C LEU A 107 24.90 13.82 35.26
N SER A 108 25.65 13.11 36.13
CA SER A 108 25.87 11.66 36.03
C SER A 108 24.77 10.95 36.82
N ILE A 109 23.81 10.36 36.11
CA ILE A 109 22.53 9.92 36.68
C ILE A 109 22.60 8.52 37.32
N TYR A 110 23.75 7.84 37.23
CA TYR A 110 23.82 6.43 37.63
C TYR A 110 24.57 6.25 38.95
N LYS A 111 23.83 6.23 40.07
CA LYS A 111 24.33 5.79 41.39
C LYS A 111 23.76 4.41 41.70
N GLY A 112 24.59 3.50 42.21
CA GLY A 112 24.15 2.19 42.70
C GLY A 112 23.39 1.35 41.65
N ASN A 113 22.12 1.05 41.92
CA ASN A 113 21.31 0.15 41.11
C ASN A 113 20.97 0.71 39.72
N ASP A 114 20.94 2.03 39.57
CA ASP A 114 20.65 2.68 38.28
C ASP A 114 21.76 2.45 37.26
N TYR A 115 23.01 2.33 37.71
CA TYR A 115 24.14 1.97 36.85
C TYR A 115 24.02 0.53 36.36
N LYS A 116 23.64 -0.40 37.25
CA LYS A 116 23.36 -1.79 36.87
C LYS A 116 22.22 -1.87 35.86
N ASN A 117 21.13 -1.13 36.07
CA ASN A 117 20.00 -1.05 35.15
C ASN A 117 20.38 -0.46 33.80
N PHE A 118 21.21 0.59 33.79
CA PHE A 118 21.76 1.15 32.55
C PHE A 118 22.60 0.11 31.81
N LEU A 119 23.54 -0.55 32.47
CA LEU A 119 24.39 -1.58 31.84
C LEU A 119 23.55 -2.75 31.30
N LEU A 120 22.52 -3.19 32.03
CA LEU A 120 21.60 -4.24 31.58
C LEU A 120 20.79 -3.82 30.35
N ARG A 121 20.34 -2.56 30.29
CA ARG A 121 19.62 -2.04 29.11
C ARG A 121 20.55 -1.83 27.94
N PHE A 122 21.73 -1.27 28.18
CA PHE A 122 22.76 -1.05 27.18
C PHE A 122 23.25 -2.37 26.57
N SER A 123 23.49 -3.41 27.38
CA SER A 123 23.85 -4.73 26.87
C SER A 123 22.72 -5.34 26.05
N LYS A 124 21.47 -5.23 26.51
CA LYS A 124 20.30 -5.67 25.75
C LYS A 124 20.16 -4.93 24.41
N ASP A 125 20.37 -3.62 24.40
CA ASP A 125 20.31 -2.78 23.20
C ASP A 125 21.45 -3.11 22.21
N LEU A 126 22.63 -3.47 22.70
CA LEU A 126 23.71 -4.02 21.88
C LEU A 126 23.33 -5.38 21.27
N PHE A 127 22.77 -6.30 22.07
CA PHE A 127 22.35 -7.64 21.61
C PHE A 127 21.19 -7.59 20.62
N ASP A 128 20.20 -6.73 20.86
CA ASP A 128 19.01 -6.55 20.00
C ASP A 128 19.34 -5.79 18.70
N GLY A 129 20.59 -5.35 18.52
CA GLY A 129 21.08 -4.65 17.34
C GLY A 129 20.51 -3.23 17.20
N THR A 130 20.04 -2.63 18.29
CA THR A 130 19.61 -1.22 18.31
C THR A 130 20.82 -0.28 18.33
N ILE A 131 21.94 -0.76 18.87
CA ILE A 131 23.27 -0.14 18.79
C ILE A 131 24.14 -0.99 17.84
N SER A 132 24.49 -0.47 16.67
CA SER A 132 25.32 -1.17 15.69
C SER A 132 26.81 -1.04 15.99
N LEU A 133 27.44 -2.14 16.43
CA LEU A 133 28.89 -2.26 16.50
C LEU A 133 29.45 -2.54 15.10
N SER A 134 30.12 -1.57 14.49
CA SER A 134 30.93 -1.81 13.29
C SER A 134 32.37 -2.04 13.71
N MET A 135 32.79 -3.30 13.84
CA MET A 135 34.22 -3.58 13.95
C MET A 135 34.83 -3.38 12.56
N SER A 136 35.31 -2.18 12.25
CA SER A 136 36.13 -2.01 11.07
C SER A 136 37.42 -2.80 11.30
N THR A 137 37.57 -3.95 10.66
CA THR A 137 38.90 -4.49 10.43
C THR A 137 39.64 -3.43 9.63
N ILE A 138 40.57 -2.74 10.30
CA ILE A 138 41.37 -1.68 9.72
C ILE A 138 42.26 -2.34 8.66
N SER A 139 41.72 -2.43 7.44
CA SER A 139 42.55 -2.67 6.27
C SER A 139 43.30 -1.37 5.99
N ASN A 140 44.60 -1.53 5.90
CA ASN A 140 45.62 -0.56 6.27
C ASN A 140 45.82 0.58 5.25
N ARG A 141 44.75 1.16 4.67
CA ARG A 141 44.92 2.02 3.48
C ARG A 141 44.29 3.40 3.43
N ASN A 142 43.53 3.88 4.41
CA ASN A 142 43.07 5.29 4.39
C ASN A 142 42.78 5.87 5.79
N ILE A 143 43.78 5.97 6.69
CA ILE A 143 43.65 6.65 8.00
C ILE A 143 44.47 7.96 8.06
N ASN A 144 44.62 8.67 6.94
CA ASN A 144 45.36 9.94 6.91
C ASN A 144 44.48 11.20 6.77
N LEU A 145 43.17 11.12 7.02
CA LEU A 145 42.29 12.30 6.93
C LEU A 145 41.49 12.64 8.20
N LEU A 146 41.71 11.92 9.32
CA LEU A 146 41.07 12.23 10.62
C LEU A 146 42.02 12.03 11.83
N SER A 147 43.32 11.84 11.61
CA SER A 147 44.32 11.62 12.68
C SER A 147 44.79 12.90 13.40
N GLU A 148 44.23 14.08 13.06
CA GLU A 148 44.68 15.36 13.63
C GLU A 148 43.72 15.99 14.66
N GLN A 149 42.61 15.34 15.02
CA GLN A 149 41.73 15.88 16.06
C GLN A 149 41.80 15.05 17.35
N ASN A 150 42.49 15.66 18.32
CA ASN A 150 42.73 15.28 19.71
C ASN A 150 41.47 14.97 20.55
N ASN A 151 40.63 14.04 20.12
CA ASN A 151 39.49 13.60 20.93
C ASN A 151 39.89 12.38 21.76
N THR A 152 40.23 12.61 23.02
CA THR A 152 40.51 11.58 24.05
C THR A 152 39.27 10.80 24.49
N PHE A 153 38.12 11.06 23.86
CA PHE A 153 36.86 10.42 24.16
C PHE A 153 36.09 10.09 22.89
N ILE A 154 35.35 8.99 22.97
CA ILE A 154 34.41 8.58 21.96
C ILE A 154 33.01 8.93 22.46
N GLN A 155 32.28 9.74 21.69
CA GLN A 155 30.92 10.14 22.01
C GLN A 155 29.91 9.37 21.16
N TYR A 156 28.99 8.69 21.83
CA TYR A 156 27.88 7.97 21.22
C TYR A 156 26.57 8.61 21.60
N LYS A 157 25.66 8.74 20.64
CA LYS A 157 24.30 9.25 20.84
C LYS A 157 23.32 8.28 20.20
N TRP A 158 22.32 7.81 20.94
CA TRP A 158 21.23 7.01 20.38
C TRP A 158 19.89 7.41 20.98
N LEU A 159 18.80 7.05 20.30
CA LEU A 159 17.45 7.39 20.75
C LEU A 159 16.92 6.33 21.73
N LYS A 160 16.37 6.76 22.87
CA LYS A 160 15.75 5.92 23.92
C LYS A 160 14.42 5.30 23.50
N LEU A 161 13.72 5.94 22.56
CA LEU A 161 12.36 5.55 22.19
C LEU A 161 12.42 4.27 21.37
N ILE A 162 11.87 3.19 21.95
CA ILE A 162 11.34 1.94 21.38
C ILE A 162 12.12 1.42 20.17
N GLY A 163 12.64 0.19 20.25
CA GLY A 163 13.25 -0.59 19.16
C GLY A 163 12.36 -0.81 17.92
N PHE A 164 11.87 0.27 17.33
CA PHE A 164 11.32 0.36 16.00
C PHE A 164 12.50 0.30 15.04
N ASN A 165 13.06 -0.90 14.91
CA ASN A 165 13.75 -1.31 13.72
C ASN A 165 12.73 -1.31 12.57
N PHE A 166 12.43 -0.11 12.04
CA PHE A 166 11.60 0.09 10.85
C PHE A 166 12.21 -0.59 9.62
N LYS A 167 13.51 -0.90 9.65
CA LYS A 167 14.19 -1.69 8.60
C LYS A 167 13.75 -3.16 8.61
N ASN A 168 13.76 -3.86 9.75
CA ASN A 168 13.55 -5.31 9.76
C ASN A 168 12.07 -5.74 9.79
N ARG A 169 11.13 -4.87 10.20
CA ARG A 169 9.70 -5.22 10.18
C ARG A 169 9.02 -5.06 8.81
N LYS A 170 9.58 -4.26 7.89
CA LYS A 170 9.02 -4.16 6.53
C LYS A 170 9.27 -5.43 5.71
N GLU A 171 10.39 -6.11 5.93
CA GLU A 171 10.73 -7.30 5.15
C GLU A 171 9.95 -8.54 5.63
N ASN A 172 9.79 -8.76 6.94
CA ASN A 172 9.14 -9.99 7.42
C ASN A 172 7.61 -10.04 7.30
N ILE A 173 6.92 -8.90 7.21
CA ILE A 173 5.45 -8.89 7.00
C ILE A 173 5.09 -9.04 5.52
N PHE A 174 5.98 -8.60 4.61
CA PHE A 174 5.76 -8.72 3.16
C PHE A 174 6.35 -9.99 2.54
N ASN A 175 7.43 -10.56 3.10
CA ASN A 175 8.14 -11.65 2.42
C ASN A 175 7.55 -13.05 2.64
N LYS A 176 6.70 -13.27 3.66
CA LYS A 176 6.19 -14.62 3.97
C LYS A 176 5.03 -15.12 3.08
N LYS A 177 4.50 -14.28 2.17
CA LYS A 177 3.45 -14.69 1.21
C LYS A 177 3.91 -14.64 -0.27
N ASN A 178 5.15 -14.24 -0.54
CA ASN A 178 5.61 -13.90 -1.90
C ASN A 178 5.91 -15.09 -2.84
N SER A 179 5.70 -16.35 -2.45
CA SER A 179 6.01 -17.49 -3.33
C SER A 179 4.88 -17.89 -4.29
N MET A 180 3.69 -17.29 -4.23
CA MET A 180 2.55 -17.69 -5.06
C MET A 180 1.73 -16.54 -5.65
N PHE A 181 2.26 -15.31 -5.66
CA PHE A 181 1.60 -14.25 -6.41
C PHE A 181 2.07 -14.34 -7.88
N PRO A 182 1.21 -14.74 -8.85
CA PRO A 182 1.54 -14.42 -10.22
C PRO A 182 1.69 -12.91 -10.26
N GLN A 183 2.87 -12.41 -10.66
CA GLN A 183 3.09 -11.00 -10.97
C GLN A 183 1.79 -10.44 -11.52
N THR A 184 1.18 -9.48 -10.83
CA THR A 184 -0.15 -8.98 -11.18
C THR A 184 -0.05 -8.30 -12.53
N LYS A 185 -0.21 -9.11 -13.57
CA LYS A 185 -0.33 -8.71 -14.96
C LYS A 185 -1.47 -7.69 -14.97
N LYS A 186 -1.23 -6.51 -15.56
CA LYS A 186 -2.26 -5.47 -15.65
C LYS A 186 -3.44 -6.01 -16.44
N ILE A 187 -4.47 -6.48 -15.74
CA ILE A 187 -5.72 -6.89 -16.36
C ILE A 187 -6.59 -5.65 -16.50
N SER A 188 -6.77 -5.19 -17.75
CA SER A 188 -7.60 -4.03 -18.09
C SER A 188 -9.09 -4.38 -18.06
N LEU A 189 -9.59 -4.81 -16.91
CA LEU A 189 -11.01 -4.98 -16.66
C LEU A 189 -11.46 -3.96 -15.60
N PRO A 190 -12.26 -2.96 -15.97
CA PRO A 190 -12.79 -1.98 -15.03
C PRO A 190 -13.83 -2.61 -14.10
N LEU A 191 -13.69 -2.34 -12.81
CA LEU A 191 -14.58 -2.73 -11.73
C LEU A 191 -14.99 -1.49 -10.94
N PHE A 192 -16.05 -1.61 -10.13
CA PHE A 192 -16.64 -0.50 -9.40
C PHE A 192 -16.73 -0.83 -7.92
N ILE A 193 -16.20 0.04 -7.07
CA ILE A 193 -16.21 -0.14 -5.62
C ILE A 193 -16.78 1.11 -4.94
N LEU A 194 -17.50 0.91 -3.84
CA LEU A 194 -17.96 2.03 -3.02
C LEU A 194 -16.84 2.49 -2.09
N SER A 195 -16.65 3.80 -2.04
CA SER A 195 -15.68 4.43 -1.14
C SER A 195 -16.24 5.73 -0.56
N ASN A 196 -15.65 6.17 0.55
CA ASN A 196 -15.92 7.51 1.08
C ASN A 196 -15.06 8.58 0.38
N GLN A 197 -15.21 9.83 0.81
CA GLN A 197 -14.42 10.96 0.28
C GLN A 197 -12.90 10.73 0.39
N ASN A 198 -12.46 10.03 1.44
CA ASN A 198 -11.06 9.73 1.72
C ASN A 198 -10.54 8.49 0.96
N ASN A 199 -11.26 8.02 -0.07
CA ASN A 199 -10.93 6.83 -0.85
C ASN A 199 -10.84 5.53 -0.03
N GLN A 200 -11.48 5.49 1.15
CA GLN A 200 -11.54 4.27 1.95
C GLN A 200 -12.71 3.42 1.47
N VAL A 201 -12.44 2.13 1.25
CA VAL A 201 -13.44 1.15 0.81
C VAL A 201 -14.49 0.97 1.90
N ILE A 202 -15.76 0.97 1.50
CA ILE A 202 -16.87 0.66 2.39
C ILE A 202 -16.99 -0.86 2.53
N LEU A 203 -17.00 -1.34 3.77
CA LEU A 203 -17.20 -2.74 4.12
C LEU A 203 -18.52 -2.89 4.85
N SER A 204 -19.22 -3.99 4.63
CA SER A 204 -20.36 -4.41 5.45
C SER A 204 -19.90 -5.39 6.52
N GLU A 205 -20.61 -5.46 7.64
CA GLU A 205 -20.46 -6.55 8.58
C GLU A 205 -20.93 -7.86 7.94
N SER A 206 -20.24 -8.96 8.23
CA SER A 206 -20.63 -10.27 7.72
C SER A 206 -21.77 -10.85 8.56
N TYR A 207 -22.64 -11.64 7.94
CA TYR A 207 -23.69 -12.39 8.66
C TYR A 207 -23.13 -13.29 9.77
N ASN A 208 -21.91 -13.82 9.57
CA ASN A 208 -21.24 -14.67 10.54
C ASN A 208 -20.94 -13.93 11.85
N TYR A 209 -20.74 -12.61 11.81
CA TYR A 209 -20.56 -11.80 13.02
C TYR A 209 -21.86 -11.68 13.83
N LEU A 210 -22.99 -11.45 13.15
CA LEU A 210 -24.30 -11.27 13.80
C LEU A 210 -24.78 -12.56 14.51
N PHE A 211 -24.46 -13.74 13.96
CA PHE A 211 -24.84 -15.03 14.55
C PHE A 211 -23.95 -15.47 15.74
N MET A 212 -22.79 -14.86 15.92
CA MET A 212 -21.81 -15.20 16.98
C MET A 212 -22.18 -14.69 18.37
N ASN A 213 -23.18 -13.82 18.49
CA ASN A 213 -23.57 -13.25 19.78
C ASN A 213 -24.52 -14.16 20.59
N SER A 214 -24.94 -15.31 20.04
CA SER A 214 -25.71 -16.31 20.80
C SER A 214 -24.78 -17.36 21.44
N PHE A 215 -25.06 -17.73 22.69
CA PHE A 215 -24.26 -18.71 23.43
C PHE A 215 -24.28 -20.12 22.77
N ILE A 216 -25.40 -20.43 22.10
CA ILE A 216 -25.65 -21.70 21.41
C ILE A 216 -24.76 -21.84 20.17
N SER A 217 -24.52 -20.75 19.42
CA SER A 217 -23.67 -20.81 18.23
C SER A 217 -22.20 -21.12 18.61
N LYS A 218 -21.69 -20.57 19.72
CA LYS A 218 -20.33 -20.85 20.22
C LYS A 218 -20.05 -22.35 20.46
N ILE A 219 -21.07 -23.11 20.88
CA ILE A 219 -20.96 -24.56 21.15
C ILE A 219 -20.98 -25.36 19.85
N PHE A 220 -21.93 -25.07 18.95
CA PHE A 220 -22.01 -25.73 17.64
C PHE A 220 -20.78 -25.44 16.76
N HIS A 221 -20.18 -24.25 16.90
CA HIS A 221 -18.99 -23.86 16.15
C HIS A 221 -17.68 -24.48 16.68
N LYS A 222 -17.65 -24.98 17.93
CA LYS A 222 -16.49 -25.71 18.47
C LYS A 222 -16.38 -27.14 17.89
N LEU A 223 -17.48 -27.67 17.37
CA LEU A 223 -17.60 -29.03 16.81
C LEU A 223 -17.32 -29.10 15.30
N LYS A 224 -17.47 -28.00 14.56
CA LYS A 224 -17.11 -27.93 13.12
C LYS A 224 -15.77 -27.20 12.95
N ASN A 225 -14.70 -27.96 12.72
CA ASN A 225 -13.39 -27.46 12.29
C ASN A 225 -13.42 -26.90 10.85
N GLN A 226 -14.27 -25.91 10.57
CA GLN A 226 -14.32 -25.16 9.31
C GLN A 226 -14.27 -23.66 9.67
N ALA A 227 -13.11 -23.02 9.53
CA ALA A 227 -12.57 -22.41 8.31
C ALA A 227 -13.15 -21.00 8.04
N ASN A 228 -12.28 -20.00 8.20
CA ASN A 228 -12.37 -18.58 7.86
C ASN A 228 -13.52 -17.74 8.47
N ARG A 229 -13.18 -17.06 9.57
CA ARG A 229 -14.05 -16.10 10.30
C ARG A 229 -13.92 -14.68 9.74
N TYR A 230 -14.46 -14.45 8.55
CA TYR A 230 -14.53 -13.07 8.03
C TYR A 230 -15.54 -12.27 8.83
N LEU A 231 -15.11 -11.16 9.43
CA LEU A 231 -15.95 -10.22 10.19
C LEU A 231 -16.59 -9.18 9.27
N TYR A 232 -15.91 -8.85 8.18
CA TYR A 232 -16.33 -7.82 7.23
C TYR A 232 -16.34 -8.36 5.82
N THR A 233 -17.21 -7.80 4.98
CA THR A 233 -17.32 -8.12 3.57
C THR A 233 -17.21 -6.85 2.73
N GLY A 234 -16.32 -6.85 1.75
CA GLY A 234 -16.19 -5.80 0.75
C GLY A 234 -16.80 -6.26 -0.56
N LEU A 235 -17.64 -5.41 -1.18
CA LEU A 235 -18.28 -5.72 -2.46
C LEU A 235 -17.65 -4.91 -3.58
N ILE A 236 -17.29 -5.59 -4.66
CA ILE A 236 -16.72 -5.00 -5.87
C ILE A 236 -17.57 -5.42 -7.05
N PHE A 237 -18.08 -4.48 -7.84
CA PHE A 237 -19.09 -4.73 -8.86
C PHE A 237 -18.50 -4.72 -10.26
N VAL A 238 -18.93 -5.65 -11.11
CA VAL A 238 -18.63 -5.63 -12.55
C VAL A 238 -19.53 -4.62 -13.27
N ASN A 239 -20.79 -4.51 -12.86
CA ASN A 239 -21.75 -3.56 -13.42
C ASN A 239 -21.82 -2.28 -12.57
N PRO A 240 -21.61 -1.09 -13.17
CA PRO A 240 -21.69 0.18 -12.44
C PRO A 240 -23.09 0.47 -11.90
N GLN A 241 -24.15 0.00 -12.56
CA GLN A 241 -25.51 0.26 -12.12
C GLN A 241 -25.82 -0.46 -10.80
N ASP A 242 -25.33 -1.69 -10.64
CA ASP A 242 -25.47 -2.45 -9.40
C ASP A 242 -24.75 -1.74 -8.24
N ALA A 243 -23.58 -1.14 -8.51
CA ALA A 243 -22.89 -0.29 -7.52
C ALA A 243 -23.67 1.00 -7.19
N ILE A 244 -24.34 1.62 -8.18
CA ILE A 244 -25.20 2.80 -7.96
C ILE A 244 -26.40 2.45 -7.10
N GLU A 245 -27.05 1.34 -7.41
CA GLU A 245 -28.19 0.84 -6.65
C GLU A 245 -27.78 0.53 -5.21
N TYR A 246 -26.68 -0.19 -5.01
CA TYR A 246 -26.15 -0.49 -3.68
C TYR A 246 -25.80 0.79 -2.90
N LYS A 247 -25.18 1.79 -3.53
CA LYS A 247 -24.92 3.10 -2.92
C LYS A 247 -26.21 3.79 -2.49
N ASN A 248 -27.22 3.80 -3.35
CA ASN A 248 -28.50 4.45 -3.05
C ASN A 248 -29.24 3.73 -1.93
N HIS A 249 -29.19 2.39 -1.91
CA HIS A 249 -29.71 1.59 -0.82
C HIS A 249 -29.07 1.96 0.53
N ILE A 250 -27.72 2.04 0.59
CA ILE A 250 -27.03 2.46 1.82
C ILE A 250 -27.42 3.88 2.22
N LYS A 251 -27.50 4.82 1.26
CA LYS A 251 -27.90 6.21 1.56
C LYS A 251 -29.31 6.30 2.14
N ASN A 252 -30.24 5.50 1.61
CA ASN A 252 -31.62 5.50 2.06
C ASN A 252 -31.76 4.86 3.45
N GLN A 253 -31.14 3.69 3.66
CA GLN A 253 -31.21 2.96 4.93
C GLN A 253 -30.44 3.65 6.07
N TYR A 254 -29.26 4.19 5.76
CA TYR A 254 -28.33 4.75 6.75
C TYR A 254 -28.13 6.25 6.56
N CYS A 255 -29.23 7.00 6.41
CA CYS A 255 -29.21 8.43 6.10
C CYS A 255 -28.41 9.27 7.12
N LYS A 256 -28.41 8.89 8.41
CA LYS A 256 -27.66 9.59 9.47
C LYS A 256 -26.14 9.37 9.38
N SER A 257 -25.70 8.15 9.05
CA SER A 257 -24.27 7.78 8.93
C SER A 257 -23.66 8.19 7.59
N THR A 258 -24.46 8.20 6.52
CA THR A 258 -23.97 8.52 5.16
C THR A 258 -23.85 10.02 4.89
N ARG A 259 -24.53 10.87 5.66
CA ARG A 259 -24.42 12.34 5.56
C ARG A 259 -23.00 12.85 5.85
N SER A 260 -22.28 12.23 6.78
CA SER A 260 -20.92 12.64 7.15
C SER A 260 -19.82 12.09 6.25
N ASN A 261 -20.05 10.94 5.60
CA ASN A 261 -18.99 10.20 4.86
C ASN A 261 -19.08 10.28 3.33
N GLN A 262 -20.00 11.06 2.76
CA GLN A 262 -20.33 11.18 1.32
C GLN A 262 -19.86 10.00 0.45
N LEU A 263 -20.74 9.03 0.27
CA LEU A 263 -20.46 7.83 -0.53
C LEU A 263 -20.31 8.16 -2.03
N LYS A 264 -19.20 7.69 -2.61
CA LYS A 264 -18.90 7.76 -4.05
C LYS A 264 -18.57 6.38 -4.61
N ILE A 265 -18.71 6.24 -5.91
CA ILE A 265 -18.31 5.04 -6.66
C ILE A 265 -16.96 5.36 -7.28
N THR A 266 -16.00 4.49 -7.02
CA THR A 266 -14.65 4.59 -7.56
C THR A 266 -14.43 3.47 -8.55
N THR A 267 -13.89 3.82 -9.71
CA THR A 267 -13.48 2.87 -10.73
C THR A 267 -12.12 2.28 -10.36
N THR A 268 -12.04 0.96 -10.34
CA THR A 268 -10.82 0.21 -10.07
C THR A 268 -10.58 -0.80 -11.19
N ASP A 269 -9.48 -1.55 -11.13
CA ASP A 269 -9.23 -2.64 -12.05
C ASP A 269 -9.28 -4.00 -11.34
N LEU A 270 -9.34 -5.06 -12.13
CA LEU A 270 -9.29 -6.44 -11.63
C LEU A 270 -7.96 -6.75 -10.92
N SER A 271 -6.88 -6.04 -11.24
CA SER A 271 -5.59 -6.21 -10.54
C SER A 271 -5.69 -5.79 -9.06
N LEU A 272 -6.40 -4.71 -8.77
CA LEU A 272 -6.67 -4.26 -7.41
C LEU A 272 -7.52 -5.28 -6.66
N TYR A 273 -8.54 -5.87 -7.30
CA TYR A 273 -9.35 -6.92 -6.68
C TYR A 273 -8.48 -8.09 -6.20
N TYR A 274 -7.60 -8.62 -7.06
CA TYR A 274 -6.69 -9.70 -6.65
C TYR A 274 -5.71 -9.27 -5.56
N LYS A 275 -5.24 -8.02 -5.61
CA LYS A 275 -4.41 -7.47 -4.54
C LYS A 275 -5.18 -7.42 -3.21
N LEU A 276 -6.44 -7.02 -3.22
CA LEU A 276 -7.29 -6.98 -2.03
C LEU A 276 -7.55 -8.38 -1.47
N LEU A 277 -7.84 -9.38 -2.32
CA LEU A 277 -8.00 -10.78 -1.91
C LEU A 277 -6.74 -11.37 -1.23
N TYR A 278 -5.57 -10.93 -1.64
CA TYR A 278 -4.31 -11.43 -1.09
C TYR A 278 -3.88 -10.70 0.18
N LEU A 279 -4.11 -9.39 0.23
CA LEU A 279 -3.82 -8.54 1.38
C LEU A 279 -4.87 -8.66 2.48
N SER A 280 -6.08 -9.14 2.17
CA SER A 280 -7.11 -9.33 3.18
C SER A 280 -6.61 -10.30 4.25
N ASN A 281 -6.68 -9.84 5.50
CA ASN A 281 -6.51 -10.70 6.67
C ASN A 281 -7.74 -11.61 6.79
N ASN A 282 -7.67 -12.62 7.65
CA ASN A 282 -8.75 -13.60 7.91
C ASN A 282 -10.09 -12.97 8.35
N TYR A 283 -10.13 -11.65 8.57
CA TYR A 283 -11.30 -10.89 9.00
C TYR A 283 -12.04 -10.17 7.88
N ILE A 284 -11.50 -10.07 6.65
CA ILE A 284 -12.15 -9.34 5.55
C ILE A 284 -12.30 -10.27 4.35
N ASP A 285 -13.52 -10.37 3.82
CA ASP A 285 -13.85 -11.12 2.60
C ASP A 285 -14.17 -10.14 1.46
N PHE A 286 -13.37 -10.12 0.40
CA PHE A 286 -13.71 -9.33 -0.79
C PHE A 286 -14.44 -10.19 -1.80
N ARG A 287 -15.63 -9.75 -2.23
CA ARG A 287 -16.45 -10.47 -3.19
C ARG A 287 -16.63 -9.67 -4.46
N LEU A 288 -16.35 -10.31 -5.59
CA LEU A 288 -16.74 -9.82 -6.89
C LEU A 288 -18.24 -10.08 -7.11
N MET A 289 -19.00 -9.00 -7.23
CA MET A 289 -20.40 -9.00 -7.60
C MET A 289 -20.49 -8.96 -9.14
N PRO A 290 -20.95 -10.06 -9.76
CA PRO A 290 -21.13 -10.10 -11.20
C PRO A 290 -22.27 -9.19 -11.65
N ASP A 291 -22.36 -8.93 -12.95
CA ASP A 291 -23.51 -8.23 -13.55
C ASP A 291 -24.79 -9.07 -13.34
N LEU A 292 -25.61 -8.64 -12.37
CA LEU A 292 -26.79 -9.39 -11.94
C LEU A 292 -27.80 -9.52 -13.07
N ARG A 293 -27.98 -8.44 -13.85
CA ARG A 293 -28.89 -8.44 -15.00
C ARG A 293 -28.42 -9.41 -16.07
N GLU A 294 -27.12 -9.44 -16.35
CA GLU A 294 -26.56 -10.36 -17.33
C GLU A 294 -26.70 -11.82 -16.89
N ILE A 295 -26.49 -12.14 -15.61
CA ILE A 295 -26.72 -13.48 -15.07
C ILE A 295 -28.18 -13.89 -15.22
N THR A 296 -29.11 -13.02 -14.82
CA THR A 296 -30.55 -13.29 -14.94
C THR A 296 -30.92 -13.59 -16.39
N ASN A 297 -30.44 -12.77 -17.33
CA ASN A 297 -30.68 -12.99 -18.75
C ASN A 297 -30.02 -14.28 -19.27
N LEU A 298 -28.81 -14.61 -18.82
CA LEU A 298 -28.11 -15.83 -19.22
C LEU A 298 -28.89 -17.07 -18.78
N VAL A 299 -29.30 -17.12 -17.52
CA VAL A 299 -29.97 -18.27 -16.90
C VAL A 299 -31.38 -18.46 -17.49
N ILE A 300 -32.16 -17.38 -17.62
CA ILE A 300 -33.57 -17.44 -18.04
C ILE A 300 -33.69 -17.56 -19.56
N ASN A 301 -32.96 -16.71 -20.30
CA ASN A 301 -33.16 -16.51 -21.74
C ASN A 301 -32.07 -17.19 -22.58
N TYR A 302 -30.81 -16.87 -22.32
CA TYR A 302 -29.76 -17.18 -23.29
C TYR A 302 -29.34 -18.65 -23.31
N ARG A 303 -29.35 -19.32 -22.15
CA ARG A 303 -28.95 -20.73 -22.01
C ARG A 303 -29.70 -21.68 -22.96
N LYS A 304 -30.94 -21.35 -23.32
CA LYS A 304 -31.79 -22.17 -24.23
C LYS A 304 -31.45 -21.97 -25.71
N LEU A 305 -30.57 -21.02 -26.05
CA LEU A 305 -30.24 -20.68 -27.42
C LEU A 305 -29.23 -21.67 -28.01
N LYS A 306 -29.55 -22.24 -29.17
CA LYS A 306 -28.72 -23.28 -29.84
C LYS A 306 -27.29 -22.84 -30.17
N HIS A 307 -27.06 -21.55 -30.36
CA HIS A 307 -25.73 -21.02 -30.68
C HIS A 307 -24.89 -20.71 -29.43
N ILE A 308 -25.33 -21.10 -28.24
CA ILE A 308 -24.61 -20.92 -26.98
C ILE A 308 -24.19 -22.28 -26.43
N SER A 309 -22.92 -22.39 -26.05
CA SER A 309 -22.36 -23.55 -25.37
C SER A 309 -21.60 -23.11 -24.14
N PHE A 310 -21.67 -23.88 -23.05
CA PHE A 310 -20.98 -23.59 -21.81
C PHE A 310 -19.64 -24.33 -21.71
N ASP A 311 -18.71 -23.74 -20.96
CA ASP A 311 -17.47 -24.39 -20.59
C ASP A 311 -17.73 -25.63 -19.74
N ILE A 312 -16.91 -26.67 -19.93
CA ILE A 312 -17.06 -27.96 -19.24
C ILE A 312 -16.87 -27.78 -17.73
N ASN A 313 -15.98 -26.86 -17.33
CA ASN A 313 -15.68 -26.62 -15.92
C ASN A 313 -16.61 -25.58 -15.28
N GLN A 314 -17.55 -25.03 -16.04
CA GLN A 314 -18.51 -24.06 -15.53
C GLN A 314 -19.54 -24.75 -14.64
N LYS A 315 -19.71 -24.26 -13.40
CA LYS A 315 -20.87 -24.65 -12.58
C LYS A 315 -22.06 -23.77 -12.95
N TYR A 316 -23.12 -24.39 -13.44
CA TYR A 316 -24.38 -23.72 -13.78
C TYR A 316 -25.52 -24.73 -13.72
N GLY A 317 -26.75 -24.21 -13.63
CA GLY A 317 -27.95 -25.02 -13.56
C GLY A 317 -29.17 -24.27 -14.09
N PRO A 318 -30.38 -24.77 -13.81
CA PRO A 318 -31.61 -24.16 -14.31
C PRO A 318 -31.89 -22.77 -13.74
N ASN A 319 -31.41 -22.50 -12.54
CA ASN A 319 -31.68 -21.30 -11.75
C ASN A 319 -30.41 -20.62 -11.24
N TYR A 320 -29.22 -21.05 -11.67
CA TYR A 320 -27.97 -20.47 -11.21
C TYR A 320 -26.87 -20.50 -12.27
N PHE A 321 -25.95 -19.56 -12.14
CA PHE A 321 -24.67 -19.51 -12.84
C PHE A 321 -23.60 -19.01 -11.86
N GLN A 322 -22.46 -19.68 -11.78
CA GLN A 322 -21.39 -19.27 -10.87
C GLN A 322 -20.52 -18.17 -11.48
N GLY A 323 -20.39 -17.02 -10.79
CA GLY A 323 -19.44 -15.93 -11.10
C GLY A 323 -19.85 -15.02 -12.26
N GLN A 324 -18.92 -14.22 -12.76
CA GLN A 324 -19.19 -13.30 -13.87
C GLN A 324 -19.17 -14.05 -15.21
N PRO A 325 -20.28 -14.09 -15.97
CA PRO A 325 -20.28 -14.72 -17.28
C PRO A 325 -19.42 -13.94 -18.27
N ILE A 326 -18.67 -14.68 -19.08
CA ILE A 326 -17.91 -14.17 -20.22
C ILE A 326 -18.29 -14.93 -21.49
N TYR A 327 -18.31 -14.23 -22.61
CA TYR A 327 -18.69 -14.76 -23.92
C TYR A 327 -17.52 -14.67 -24.89
N LEU A 328 -17.18 -15.79 -25.51
CA LEU A 328 -16.15 -15.88 -26.53
C LEU A 328 -16.78 -16.35 -27.85
N ILE A 329 -16.49 -15.65 -28.95
CA ILE A 329 -16.92 -16.10 -30.27
C ILE A 329 -16.01 -17.25 -30.70
N LYS A 330 -16.60 -18.41 -30.99
CA LYS A 330 -15.86 -19.57 -31.48
C LYS A 330 -15.38 -19.34 -32.92
N PRO A 331 -14.21 -19.88 -33.30
CA PRO A 331 -13.82 -19.97 -34.69
C PRO A 331 -14.90 -20.68 -35.52
N ILE A 332 -15.08 -20.24 -36.76
CA ILE A 332 -16.02 -20.89 -37.68
C ILE A 332 -15.36 -21.19 -39.02
N LEU A 333 -15.71 -22.32 -39.62
CA LEU A 333 -15.39 -22.60 -41.01
C LEU A 333 -16.41 -21.87 -41.89
N ALA A 334 -15.93 -21.02 -42.79
CA ALA A 334 -16.81 -20.28 -43.69
C ALA A 334 -16.27 -20.32 -45.12
N LYS A 335 -17.19 -20.46 -46.07
CA LYS A 335 -16.89 -20.46 -47.50
C LYS A 335 -16.72 -19.02 -47.99
N ASN A 336 -15.59 -18.73 -48.63
CA ASN A 336 -15.38 -17.49 -49.37
C ASN A 336 -16.27 -17.50 -50.62
N LYS A 337 -17.05 -16.44 -50.83
CA LYS A 337 -17.98 -16.31 -51.96
C LYS A 337 -17.24 -16.10 -53.29
N LYS A 338 -16.02 -15.54 -53.25
CA LYS A 338 -15.21 -15.26 -54.44
C LYS A 338 -14.39 -16.47 -54.87
N THR A 339 -13.64 -17.09 -53.94
CA THR A 339 -12.74 -18.21 -54.26
C THR A 339 -13.39 -19.59 -54.09
N ASN A 340 -14.57 -19.67 -53.48
CA ASN A 340 -15.23 -20.92 -53.08
C ASN A 340 -14.45 -21.78 -52.07
N GLU A 341 -13.33 -21.31 -51.54
CA GLU A 341 -12.54 -22.03 -50.54
C GLU A 341 -13.18 -21.93 -49.14
N ILE A 342 -12.97 -22.98 -48.34
CA ILE A 342 -13.43 -23.03 -46.95
C ILE A 342 -12.27 -22.69 -46.05
N GLU A 343 -12.40 -21.60 -45.28
CA GLU A 343 -11.36 -21.12 -44.38
C GLU A 343 -11.87 -21.04 -42.94
N GLN A 344 -10.97 -21.27 -41.98
CA GLN A 344 -11.26 -21.04 -40.57
C GLN A 344 -11.11 -19.56 -40.23
N ILE A 345 -12.23 -18.92 -39.93
CA ILE A 345 -12.28 -17.51 -39.57
C ILE A 345 -12.34 -17.37 -38.06
N ASN A 346 -11.37 -16.64 -37.53
CA ASN A 346 -11.26 -16.29 -36.13
C ASN A 346 -11.71 -14.84 -35.91
N TYR A 347 -12.51 -14.61 -34.88
CA TYR A 347 -12.85 -13.25 -34.47
C TYR A 347 -11.69 -12.61 -33.71
N PHE A 348 -11.10 -11.56 -34.28
CA PHE A 348 -10.08 -10.74 -33.64
C PHE A 348 -10.45 -9.26 -33.74
N TYR A 349 -10.05 -8.50 -32.73
CA TYR A 349 -10.02 -7.05 -32.80
C TYR A 349 -8.62 -6.60 -33.18
N SER A 350 -8.53 -5.75 -34.19
CA SER A 350 -7.31 -5.05 -34.55
C SER A 350 -7.59 -3.55 -34.44
N PRO A 351 -6.93 -2.83 -33.52
CA PRO A 351 -7.02 -1.38 -33.53
C PRO A 351 -6.38 -0.87 -34.83
N HIS A 352 -7.11 -0.09 -35.62
CA HIS A 352 -6.50 0.69 -36.69
C HIS A 352 -5.50 1.66 -36.07
N SER A 353 -4.22 1.32 -36.10
CA SER A 353 -3.14 2.24 -35.79
C SER A 353 -2.70 2.89 -37.08
N SER A 354 -2.91 4.19 -37.18
CA SER A 354 -2.28 5.04 -38.18
C SER A 354 -0.77 4.92 -38.01
N SER A 355 -0.09 4.52 -39.08
CA SER A 355 1.38 4.47 -39.25
C SER A 355 2.17 3.56 -38.28
N ASN A 356 2.65 2.45 -38.83
CA ASN A 356 3.92 1.78 -38.46
C ASN A 356 4.03 0.96 -37.16
N GLN A 357 2.93 0.58 -36.50
CA GLN A 357 3.01 -0.38 -35.39
C GLN A 357 2.09 -1.59 -35.62
N SER A 358 2.73 -2.69 -36.04
CA SER A 358 2.34 -4.12 -36.03
C SER A 358 0.85 -4.50 -36.04
N ASP A 359 0.47 -5.43 -36.92
CA ASP A 359 -0.81 -6.17 -36.97
C ASP A 359 -1.12 -6.96 -35.67
N MET A 360 -1.23 -6.27 -34.54
CA MET A 360 -1.57 -6.86 -33.26
C MET A 360 -3.06 -7.23 -33.27
N LYS A 361 -3.31 -8.54 -33.39
CA LYS A 361 -4.64 -9.14 -33.28
C LYS A 361 -4.92 -9.47 -31.82
N TYR A 362 -5.97 -8.87 -31.27
CA TYR A 362 -6.43 -9.12 -29.91
C TYR A 362 -7.63 -10.04 -29.93
N LYS A 363 -7.61 -11.06 -29.07
CA LYS A 363 -8.80 -11.85 -28.76
C LYS A 363 -9.70 -11.06 -27.83
N VAL A 364 -10.96 -10.92 -28.21
CA VAL A 364 -11.95 -10.19 -27.42
C VAL A 364 -12.76 -11.16 -26.59
N ILE A 365 -12.96 -10.80 -25.33
CA ILE A 365 -13.83 -11.49 -24.38
C ILE A 365 -14.92 -10.53 -23.97
N PHE A 366 -16.16 -10.85 -24.27
CA PHE A 366 -17.29 -9.98 -23.98
C PHE A 366 -17.85 -10.30 -22.60
N LEU A 367 -18.16 -9.28 -21.81
CA LEU A 367 -18.84 -9.43 -20.51
C LEU A 367 -20.37 -9.42 -20.64
N ASN A 368 -20.88 -9.11 -21.83
CA ASN A 368 -22.31 -8.97 -22.10
C ASN A 368 -22.67 -9.59 -23.44
N TYR A 369 -23.71 -10.44 -23.44
CA TYR A 369 -24.18 -11.15 -24.62
C TYR A 369 -24.53 -10.23 -25.80
N GLN A 370 -25.25 -9.13 -25.53
CA GLN A 370 -25.70 -8.21 -26.57
C GLN A 370 -24.52 -7.51 -27.26
N THR A 371 -23.45 -7.18 -26.50
CA THR A 371 -22.23 -6.63 -27.09
C THR A 371 -21.51 -7.62 -28.00
N ALA A 372 -21.49 -8.91 -27.66
CA ALA A 372 -20.92 -9.94 -28.51
C ALA A 372 -21.70 -10.05 -29.85
N LEU A 373 -23.04 -10.05 -29.79
CA LEU A 373 -23.88 -10.08 -30.99
C LEU A 373 -23.71 -8.84 -31.87
N ASN A 374 -23.69 -7.65 -31.26
CA ASN A 374 -23.50 -6.41 -32.00
C ASN A 374 -22.13 -6.36 -32.68
N SER A 375 -21.10 -6.87 -32.01
CA SER A 375 -19.75 -6.98 -32.56
C SER A 375 -19.69 -7.98 -33.71
N TRP A 376 -20.40 -9.11 -33.60
CA TRP A 376 -20.55 -10.07 -34.70
C TRP A 376 -21.26 -9.47 -35.93
N LYS A 377 -22.31 -8.67 -35.73
CA LYS A 377 -22.99 -7.96 -36.84
C LYS A 377 -22.01 -7.07 -37.60
N LYS A 378 -21.17 -6.31 -36.90
CA LYS A 378 -20.11 -5.50 -37.53
C LYS A 378 -19.06 -6.35 -38.23
N PHE A 379 -18.64 -7.45 -37.61
CA PHE A 379 -17.71 -8.40 -38.22
C PHE A 379 -18.23 -8.95 -39.55
N ARG A 380 -19.51 -9.33 -39.63
CA ARG A 380 -20.13 -9.77 -40.88
C ARG A 380 -20.18 -8.70 -41.96
N GLN A 381 -20.26 -7.42 -41.58
CA GLN A 381 -20.23 -6.30 -42.53
C GLN A 381 -18.83 -6.04 -43.08
N ILE A 382 -17.79 -6.33 -42.31
CA ILE A 382 -16.40 -6.23 -42.76
C ILE A 382 -16.06 -7.44 -43.66
N TYR A 383 -16.45 -8.64 -43.24
CA TYR A 383 -16.20 -9.91 -43.94
C TYR A 383 -17.37 -10.32 -44.85
N LYS A 384 -17.86 -9.39 -45.69
CA LYS A 384 -19.00 -9.63 -46.61
C LYS A 384 -18.72 -10.74 -47.62
N ASP A 385 -17.44 -10.94 -47.95
CA ASP A 385 -16.98 -11.96 -48.90
C ASP A 385 -17.15 -13.37 -48.36
N TYR A 386 -17.39 -13.56 -47.06
CA TYR A 386 -17.59 -14.89 -46.48
C TYR A 386 -19.07 -15.18 -46.19
N LYS A 387 -19.47 -16.45 -46.34
CA LYS A 387 -20.80 -16.94 -45.95
C LYS A 387 -20.87 -17.15 -44.43
N LEU A 388 -20.98 -16.05 -43.69
CA LEU A 388 -21.05 -16.05 -42.22
C LEU A 388 -22.48 -16.22 -41.69
N PRO A 389 -22.70 -17.04 -40.65
CA PRO A 389 -24.02 -17.25 -40.04
C PRO A 389 -24.57 -15.97 -39.40
N PRO A 390 -25.91 -15.82 -39.28
CA PRO A 390 -26.52 -14.62 -38.72
C PRO A 390 -26.18 -14.39 -37.24
N LYS A 391 -25.99 -15.48 -36.48
CA LYS A 391 -25.55 -15.46 -35.08
C LYS A 391 -24.24 -16.23 -34.96
N PRO A 392 -23.27 -15.77 -34.14
CA PRO A 392 -22.04 -16.50 -33.90
C PRO A 392 -22.31 -17.69 -32.96
N GLN A 393 -21.47 -18.72 -33.03
CA GLN A 393 -21.37 -19.68 -31.94
C GLN A 393 -20.62 -19.04 -30.77
N LEU A 394 -21.26 -18.99 -29.61
CA LEU A 394 -20.73 -18.38 -28.39
C LEU A 394 -20.37 -19.46 -27.37
N HIS A 395 -19.14 -19.38 -26.88
CA HIS A 395 -18.67 -20.13 -25.72
C HIS A 395 -18.82 -19.28 -24.46
N VAL A 396 -19.53 -19.79 -23.46
CA VAL A 396 -19.77 -19.11 -22.19
C VAL A 396 -18.91 -19.75 -21.12
N SER A 397 -18.15 -18.93 -20.39
CA SER A 397 -17.34 -19.35 -19.25
C SER A 397 -17.50 -18.35 -18.11
N ASN A 398 -16.84 -18.62 -16.99
CA ASN A 398 -16.75 -17.74 -15.83
C ASN A 398 -15.42 -16.99 -15.87
N LEU A 399 -15.47 -15.68 -15.60
CA LEU A 399 -14.30 -14.80 -15.60
C LEU A 399 -13.22 -15.28 -14.62
N GLU A 400 -13.61 -15.53 -13.38
CA GLU A 400 -12.75 -15.97 -12.28
C GLU A 400 -12.01 -17.28 -12.62
N ALA A 401 -12.69 -18.27 -13.21
CA ALA A 401 -12.06 -19.51 -13.67
C ALA A 401 -11.18 -19.26 -14.91
N PHE A 402 -11.66 -18.46 -15.87
CA PHE A 402 -10.99 -18.20 -17.13
C PHE A 402 -9.60 -17.59 -16.95
N ILE A 403 -9.46 -16.61 -16.04
CA ILE A 403 -8.16 -15.96 -15.82
C ILE A 403 -7.10 -16.90 -15.21
N HIS A 404 -7.52 -18.02 -14.60
CA HIS A 404 -6.63 -19.04 -14.07
C HIS A 404 -6.24 -20.09 -15.11
N THR A 405 -6.83 -20.04 -16.32
CA THR A 405 -6.47 -20.97 -17.39
C THR A 405 -5.05 -20.72 -17.90
N THR A 406 -4.37 -21.81 -18.29
CA THR A 406 -3.04 -21.74 -18.93
C THR A 406 -3.07 -20.90 -20.20
N TYR A 407 -4.19 -20.91 -20.93
CA TYR A 407 -4.42 -20.09 -22.11
C TYR A 407 -4.30 -18.59 -21.79
N TYR A 408 -5.05 -18.11 -20.79
CA TYR A 408 -5.02 -16.70 -20.41
C TYR A 408 -3.66 -16.31 -19.84
N GLN A 409 -3.07 -17.14 -18.98
CA GLN A 409 -1.77 -16.85 -18.38
C GLN A 409 -0.66 -16.65 -19.43
N LYS A 410 -0.69 -17.41 -20.54
CA LYS A 410 0.26 -17.26 -21.66
C LYS A 410 -0.06 -16.07 -22.57
N ASN A 411 -1.34 -15.74 -22.78
CA ASN A 411 -1.78 -14.80 -23.80
C ASN A 411 -2.43 -13.51 -23.26
N TYR A 412 -2.26 -13.20 -21.97
CA TYR A 412 -2.95 -12.08 -21.30
C TYR A 412 -2.78 -10.72 -22.01
N ASN A 413 -1.61 -10.47 -22.63
CA ASN A 413 -1.30 -9.24 -23.38
C ASN A 413 -2.04 -9.14 -24.73
N ARG A 414 -2.58 -10.25 -25.23
CA ARG A 414 -3.36 -10.34 -26.48
C ARG A 414 -4.85 -10.57 -26.22
N VAL A 415 -5.30 -10.42 -24.97
CA VAL A 415 -6.69 -10.58 -24.58
C VAL A 415 -7.24 -9.25 -24.09
N ILE A 416 -8.39 -8.84 -24.61
CA ILE A 416 -9.10 -7.64 -24.18
C ILE A 416 -10.48 -8.02 -23.66
N PHE A 417 -10.80 -7.54 -22.47
CA PHE A 417 -12.15 -7.62 -21.92
C PHE A 417 -12.99 -6.46 -22.44
N PHE A 418 -14.14 -6.77 -23.01
CA PHE A 418 -15.06 -5.80 -23.59
C PHE A 418 -16.34 -5.73 -22.74
N PRO A 419 -16.55 -4.63 -22.00
CA PRO A 419 -17.71 -4.50 -21.13
C PRO A 419 -18.98 -4.19 -21.92
N SER A 420 -20.11 -4.08 -21.22
CA SER A 420 -21.35 -3.60 -21.82
C SER A 420 -21.18 -2.20 -22.42
N MET A 421 -21.95 -1.86 -23.46
CA MET A 421 -21.90 -0.53 -24.09
C MET A 421 -22.21 0.59 -23.07
N HIS A 422 -23.12 0.32 -22.13
CA HIS A 422 -23.47 1.25 -21.07
C HIS A 422 -22.27 1.51 -20.14
N THR A 423 -21.64 0.43 -19.66
CA THR A 423 -20.42 0.50 -18.82
C THR A 423 -19.30 1.24 -19.54
N HIS A 424 -19.07 0.93 -20.82
CA HIS A 424 -18.07 1.61 -21.64
C HIS A 424 -18.33 3.12 -21.72
N ASN A 425 -19.58 3.54 -21.96
CA ASN A 425 -19.94 4.95 -22.04
C ASN A 425 -19.76 5.68 -20.70
N LEU A 426 -20.07 5.01 -19.57
CA LEU A 426 -19.82 5.56 -18.24
C LEU A 426 -18.32 5.75 -17.97
N LEU A 427 -17.50 4.76 -18.34
CA LEU A 427 -16.05 4.84 -18.21
C LEU A 427 -15.45 5.94 -19.08
N LYS A 428 -15.95 6.10 -20.32
CA LYS A 428 -15.52 7.18 -21.20
C LYS A 428 -15.80 8.55 -20.57
N LYS A 429 -16.98 8.71 -19.94
CA LYS A 429 -17.32 9.94 -19.21
C LYS A 429 -16.41 10.14 -18.00
N SER A 430 -16.17 9.12 -17.17
CA SER A 430 -15.35 9.26 -15.96
C SER A 430 -13.88 9.59 -16.29
N ILE A 431 -13.30 8.94 -17.30
CA ILE A 431 -11.93 9.23 -17.76
C ILE A 431 -11.80 10.69 -18.24
N GLN A 432 -12.82 11.22 -18.93
CA GLN A 432 -12.83 12.63 -19.35
C GLN A 432 -12.89 13.60 -18.16
N PHE A 433 -13.55 13.23 -17.06
CA PHE A 433 -13.57 14.03 -15.83
C PHE A 433 -12.25 13.96 -15.07
N ASP A 434 -11.66 12.76 -14.93
CA ASP A 434 -10.40 12.57 -14.21
C ASP A 434 -9.21 13.23 -14.93
N MET A 435 -9.20 13.26 -16.27
CA MET A 435 -8.16 13.98 -17.03
C MET A 435 -8.24 15.50 -16.87
N LYS A 436 -9.40 16.06 -16.49
CA LYS A 436 -9.51 17.48 -16.13
C LYS A 436 -8.97 17.76 -14.72
N TYR A 437 -9.02 16.78 -13.82
CA TYR A 437 -8.42 16.85 -12.48
C TYR A 437 -7.01 16.27 -12.50
N LYS A 438 -6.08 17.02 -13.10
CA LYS A 438 -4.64 16.72 -13.02
C LYS A 438 -4.25 16.67 -11.54
N ILE A 439 -3.92 15.48 -11.02
CA ILE A 439 -3.50 15.27 -9.64
C ILE A 439 -2.28 16.15 -9.37
N SER A 440 -2.52 17.29 -8.73
CA SER A 440 -1.46 18.23 -8.38
C SER A 440 -0.77 17.72 -7.11
N SER A 441 0.52 17.99 -6.96
CA SER A 441 1.27 17.69 -5.72
C SER A 441 0.60 18.25 -4.45
N LYS A 442 -0.26 19.27 -4.59
CA LYS A 442 -1.11 19.81 -3.52
C LYS A 442 -2.13 18.80 -2.99
N GLN A 443 -2.72 17.95 -3.83
CA GLN A 443 -3.69 16.93 -3.38
C GLN A 443 -3.02 15.85 -2.51
N ILE A 444 -1.81 15.41 -2.86
CA ILE A 444 -1.06 14.43 -2.06
C ILE A 444 -0.76 14.98 -0.66
N ILE A 445 -0.38 16.26 -0.57
CA ILE A 445 -0.11 16.92 0.71
C ILE A 445 -1.40 17.10 1.52
N LEU A 446 -2.51 17.45 0.87
CA LEU A 446 -3.82 17.54 1.51
C LEU A 446 -4.28 16.20 2.07
N ASP A 447 -4.12 15.11 1.31
CA ASP A 447 -4.48 13.76 1.75
C ASP A 447 -3.64 13.32 2.97
N GLN A 448 -2.34 13.63 2.97
CA GLN A 448 -1.46 13.39 4.12
C GLN A 448 -1.87 14.23 5.34
N TYR A 449 -2.23 15.49 5.14
CA TYR A 449 -2.73 16.35 6.21
C TYR A 449 -4.03 15.79 6.83
N PHE A 450 -4.99 15.35 6.01
CA PHE A 450 -6.22 14.72 6.51
C PHE A 450 -5.94 13.44 7.28
N HIS A 451 -4.96 12.64 6.85
CA HIS A 451 -4.54 11.45 7.58
C HIS A 451 -3.93 11.80 8.95
N ILE A 452 -3.06 12.80 9.02
CA ILE A 452 -2.45 13.25 10.29
C ILE A 452 -3.53 13.85 11.21
N LYS A 453 -4.43 14.67 10.65
CA LYS A 453 -5.55 15.28 11.39
C LYS A 453 -6.45 14.21 12.01
N THR A 454 -6.83 13.19 11.24
CA THR A 454 -7.67 12.09 11.74
C THR A 454 -6.96 11.22 12.77
N LEU A 455 -5.66 10.96 12.60
CA LEU A 455 -4.85 10.23 13.57
C LEU A 455 -4.73 11.02 14.89
N ALA A 456 -4.47 12.33 14.81
CA ALA A 456 -4.44 13.21 15.97
C ALA A 456 -5.80 13.27 16.69
N HIS A 457 -6.90 13.35 15.93
CA HIS A 457 -8.25 13.24 16.51
C HIS A 457 -8.43 11.89 17.20
N ARG A 458 -8.07 10.76 16.57
CA ARG A 458 -8.20 9.44 17.19
C ARG A 458 -7.37 9.30 18.46
N ILE A 459 -6.14 9.80 18.48
CA ILE A 459 -5.31 9.83 19.69
C ILE A 459 -5.99 10.68 20.76
N PHE A 460 -6.43 11.89 20.42
CA PHE A 460 -7.10 12.78 21.35
C PHE A 460 -8.36 12.15 21.92
N TRP A 461 -9.25 11.64 21.06
CA TRP A 461 -10.45 10.91 21.45
C TRP A 461 -10.12 9.69 22.30
N SER A 462 -9.11 8.89 21.96
CA SER A 462 -8.71 7.73 22.77
C SER A 462 -8.18 8.09 24.16
N LEU A 463 -7.59 9.28 24.31
CA LEU A 463 -7.09 9.79 25.58
C LEU A 463 -8.20 10.47 26.40
N THR A 464 -9.20 11.05 25.75
CA THR A 464 -10.30 11.78 26.41
C THR A 464 -11.54 10.91 26.64
N SER A 465 -11.80 9.88 25.83
CA SER A 465 -12.94 9.00 26.00
C SER A 465 -12.59 7.85 26.95
N ARG A 466 -12.84 8.04 28.26
CA ARG A 466 -12.77 6.96 29.25
C ARG A 466 -13.93 5.97 29.17
N HIS A 467 -14.87 6.14 28.24
CA HIS A 467 -15.91 5.15 27.96
C HIS A 467 -16.03 4.90 26.47
N PRO A 468 -16.17 3.63 26.03
CA PRO A 468 -16.59 3.35 24.67
C PRO A 468 -17.98 3.93 24.46
N ILE A 469 -18.20 4.57 23.31
CA ILE A 469 -19.54 4.96 22.86
C ILE A 469 -20.30 3.64 22.70
N GLN A 470 -21.24 3.35 23.60
CA GLN A 470 -22.20 2.25 23.42
C GLN A 470 -22.95 2.54 22.11
N TRP A 471 -22.82 1.62 21.15
CA TRP A 471 -23.58 1.61 19.91
C TRP A 471 -24.96 1.03 20.14
#